data_AF-A0A7X0MGI4-F1
#
_entry.id   AF-A0A7X0MGI4-F1
#
_cell.length_a   1.000
_cell.length_b   1.000
_cell.length_c   1.000
_cell.angle_alpha   90.00
_cell.angle_beta   90.00
_cell.angle_gamma   90.00
#
_symmetry.space_group_name_H-M   'P 1'
#
loop_
_entity.id
_entity.type
_entity.pdbx_description
1 polymer ?
#
loop_
_entity_poly.entity_id
_entity_poly.type
_entity_poly.pdbx_seq_one_letter_code
_entity_poly.pdbx_strand_id
1 'polypeptide(L)'
;MAPSTHNGTHLDAPYHYHSTMDHGIPSLRIDEVPLGWCFQPGVKLDFRHFEDGYLVTASDAEAELERIGHVLRPLDIVVVNTAAGARFGQDNYVASACGMGYSATMALLSAA
;
A
#
# COMPACT_ATOMS: atom_id res chain seq x y z
N MET A 1 -24.64 -6.40 14.57
CA MET A 1 -24.17 -6.29 13.18
C MET A 1 -22.80 -6.96 13.12
N ALA A 2 -22.58 -7.90 12.19
CA ALA A 2 -21.27 -8.53 12.02
C ALA A 2 -20.35 -7.58 11.23
N PRO A 3 -19.06 -7.48 11.57
CA PRO A 3 -18.11 -6.65 10.83
C PRO A 3 -17.88 -7.19 9.41
N SER A 4 -17.68 -6.27 8.45
CA SER A 4 -17.23 -6.59 7.08
C SER A 4 -15.80 -7.14 7.09
N THR A 5 -15.42 -7.86 6.03
CA THR A 5 -14.02 -8.26 5.76
C THR A 5 -13.09 -7.05 5.56
N HIS A 6 -13.64 -5.88 5.23
CA HIS A 6 -12.93 -4.61 5.04
C HIS A 6 -13.17 -3.66 6.22
N ASN A 7 -12.86 -4.11 7.44
CA ASN A 7 -13.01 -3.30 8.64
C ASN A 7 -11.73 -3.33 9.49
N GLY A 8 -11.34 -2.16 10.00
CA GLY A 8 -10.10 -1.99 10.77
C GLY A 8 -8.84 -2.22 9.93
N THR A 9 -7.73 -2.57 10.59
CA THR A 9 -6.52 -3.04 9.92
C THR A 9 -6.78 -4.43 9.35
N HIS A 10 -6.71 -4.57 8.03
CA HIS A 10 -7.08 -5.78 7.30
C HIS A 10 -6.13 -6.02 6.10
N LEU A 11 -6.38 -7.10 5.36
CA LEU A 11 -5.64 -7.47 4.17
C LEU A 11 -6.62 -7.73 3.02
N ASP A 12 -6.38 -7.10 1.88
CA ASP A 12 -7.12 -7.34 0.65
C ASP A 12 -6.37 -8.33 -0.24
N ALA A 13 -7.01 -9.46 -0.55
CA ALA A 13 -6.51 -10.41 -1.55
C ALA A 13 -6.86 -9.93 -2.97
N PRO A 14 -6.14 -10.34 -4.03
CA PRO A 14 -6.42 -9.93 -5.41
C PRO A 14 -7.91 -10.07 -5.83
N TYR A 15 -8.59 -11.11 -5.34
CA TYR A 15 -10.01 -11.34 -5.60
C TYR A 15 -10.93 -10.19 -5.14
N HIS A 16 -10.49 -9.36 -4.19
CA HIS A 16 -11.20 -8.16 -3.75
C HIS A 16 -11.48 -7.19 -4.91
N TYR A 17 -10.54 -7.07 -5.84
CA TYR A 17 -10.63 -6.11 -6.94
C TYR A 17 -11.32 -6.72 -8.18
N HIS A 18 -10.93 -7.93 -8.57
CA HIS A 18 -11.49 -8.60 -9.74
C HIS A 18 -11.35 -10.12 -9.63
N SER A 19 -12.24 -10.89 -10.27
CA SER A 19 -12.23 -12.37 -10.23
C SER A 19 -11.08 -13.01 -11.01
N THR A 20 -10.37 -12.22 -11.82
CA THR A 20 -9.17 -12.60 -12.55
C THR A 20 -8.07 -11.55 -12.41
N MET A 21 -6.82 -12.00 -12.49
CA MET A 21 -5.57 -11.25 -12.45
C MET A 21 -4.64 -11.71 -13.58
N ASP A 22 -3.45 -11.11 -13.72
CA ASP A 22 -2.35 -11.59 -14.58
C ASP A 22 -2.80 -12.17 -15.94
N HIS A 23 -3.39 -11.33 -16.78
CA HIS A 23 -3.88 -11.71 -18.11
C HIS A 23 -4.95 -12.82 -18.13
N GLY A 24 -5.80 -12.89 -17.10
CA GLY A 24 -7.00 -13.73 -17.07
C GLY A 24 -6.92 -14.97 -16.19
N ILE A 25 -5.82 -15.13 -15.43
CA ILE A 25 -5.68 -16.18 -14.42
C ILE A 25 -6.68 -15.90 -13.28
N PRO A 26 -7.33 -16.91 -12.66
CA PRO A 26 -8.17 -16.68 -11.49
C PRO A 26 -7.43 -15.94 -10.38
N SER A 27 -8.04 -14.90 -9.82
CA SER A 27 -7.46 -14.14 -8.72
C SER A 27 -7.40 -14.97 -7.43
N LEU A 28 -6.30 -14.84 -6.69
CA LEU A 28 -6.16 -15.47 -5.38
C LEU A 28 -7.19 -14.91 -4.39
N ARG A 29 -7.91 -15.81 -3.73
CA ARG A 29 -8.69 -15.52 -2.52
C ARG A 29 -7.77 -15.48 -1.30
N ILE A 30 -8.27 -14.94 -0.19
CA ILE A 30 -7.47 -14.75 1.02
C ILE A 30 -6.91 -16.07 1.60
N ASP A 31 -7.62 -17.17 1.46
CA ASP A 31 -7.21 -18.51 1.89
C ASP A 31 -6.14 -19.15 0.97
N GLU A 32 -5.89 -18.55 -0.19
CA GLU A 32 -4.92 -19.00 -1.19
C GLU A 32 -3.64 -18.15 -1.21
N VAL A 33 -3.64 -17.01 -0.50
CA VAL A 33 -2.45 -16.15 -0.39
C VAL A 33 -1.35 -16.89 0.37
N PRO A 34 -0.13 -17.02 -0.20
CA PRO A 34 0.97 -17.67 0.50
C PRO A 34 1.31 -16.89 1.78
N LEU A 35 1.21 -17.57 2.93
CA LEU A 35 1.48 -16.95 4.22
C LEU A 35 2.88 -16.30 4.28
N GLY A 36 3.86 -16.90 3.61
CA GLY A 36 5.22 -16.37 3.50
C GLY A 36 5.32 -14.96 2.89
N TRP A 37 4.34 -14.51 2.10
CA TRP A 37 4.28 -13.12 1.61
C TRP A 37 3.99 -12.13 2.74
N CYS A 38 3.24 -12.55 3.76
CA CYS A 38 2.88 -11.71 4.91
C CYS A 38 3.97 -11.64 5.99
N PHE A 39 5.04 -12.43 5.86
CA PHE A 39 6.18 -12.48 6.79
C PHE A 39 7.48 -11.99 6.15
N GLN A 40 7.38 -11.00 5.25
CA GLN A 40 8.52 -10.40 4.57
C GLN A 40 9.02 -9.12 5.28
N PRO A 41 10.24 -8.65 4.99
CA PRO A 41 10.75 -7.39 5.52
C PRO A 41 9.84 -6.21 5.17
N GLY A 42 9.59 -5.33 6.15
CA GLY A 42 8.83 -4.10 5.95
C GLY A 42 9.73 -2.91 5.63
N VAL A 43 9.37 -2.14 4.61
CA VAL A 43 10.05 -0.89 4.21
C VAL A 43 9.07 0.26 4.38
N LYS A 44 9.35 1.19 5.28
CA LYS A 44 8.45 2.32 5.54
C LYS A 44 8.83 3.53 4.69
N LEU A 45 7.91 4.02 3.89
CA LEU A 45 8.01 5.29 3.17
C LEU A 45 7.22 6.36 3.93
N ASP A 46 7.87 7.45 4.36
CA ASP A 46 7.26 8.47 5.21
C ASP A 46 6.76 9.69 4.43
N PHE A 47 5.45 9.69 4.13
CA PHE A 47 4.76 10.70 3.35
C PHE A 47 3.79 11.56 4.17
N ARG A 48 3.93 11.55 5.51
CA ARG A 48 3.11 12.37 6.43
C ARG A 48 3.17 13.87 6.18
N HIS A 49 4.18 14.34 5.44
CA HIS A 49 4.42 15.74 5.17
C HIS A 49 3.66 16.26 3.94
N PHE A 50 3.09 15.38 3.12
CA PHE A 50 2.26 15.79 1.99
C PHE A 50 0.87 16.23 2.44
N GLU A 51 0.30 17.16 1.66
CA GLU A 51 -1.05 17.67 1.89
C GLU A 51 -2.13 16.60 1.63
N ASP A 52 -3.29 16.80 2.24
CA ASP A 52 -4.48 15.97 2.02
C ASP A 52 -4.85 16.00 0.53
N GLY A 53 -4.97 14.82 -0.09
CA GLY A 53 -5.26 14.67 -1.52
C GLY A 53 -4.06 14.82 -2.47
N TYR A 54 -2.85 15.07 -1.96
CA TYR A 54 -1.65 15.04 -2.78
C TYR A 54 -1.45 13.65 -3.40
N LEU A 55 -1.03 13.61 -4.67
CA LEU A 55 -0.81 12.37 -5.41
C LEU A 55 0.69 12.07 -5.49
N VAL A 56 1.15 11.09 -4.71
CA VAL A 56 2.55 10.66 -4.67
C VAL A 56 2.97 10.13 -6.05
N THR A 57 4.12 10.59 -6.53
CA THR A 57 4.70 10.26 -7.84
C THR A 57 5.84 9.23 -7.73
N ALA A 58 6.32 8.73 -8.88
CA ALA A 58 7.51 7.88 -8.92
C ALA A 58 8.73 8.55 -8.28
N SER A 59 8.97 9.83 -8.58
CA SER A 59 10.11 10.58 -8.04
C SER A 59 10.04 10.76 -6.53
N ASP A 60 8.84 10.91 -5.95
CA ASP A 60 8.67 10.98 -4.49
C ASP A 60 9.04 9.65 -3.81
N ALA A 61 8.62 8.52 -4.41
CA ALA A 61 8.95 7.19 -3.91
C ALA A 61 10.45 6.90 -4.02
N GLU A 62 11.08 7.23 -5.15
CA GLU A 62 12.52 7.09 -5.37
C GLU A 62 13.32 7.95 -4.37
N ALA A 63 12.93 9.22 -4.20
CA ALA A 63 13.59 10.12 -3.27
C ALA A 63 13.48 9.63 -1.82
N GLU A 64 12.34 9.06 -1.42
CA GLU A 64 12.17 8.52 -0.07
C GLU A 64 13.00 7.24 0.14
N LEU A 65 13.06 6.35 -0.86
CA LEU A 65 13.93 5.17 -0.84
C LEU A 65 15.41 5.56 -0.73
N GLU A 66 15.84 6.57 -1.49
CA GLU A 66 17.18 7.14 -1.41
C GLU A 66 17.45 7.73 -0.02
N ARG A 67 16.52 8.52 0.52
CA ARG A 67 16.64 9.15 1.85
C ARG A 67 16.84 8.12 2.96
N ILE A 68 16.17 6.97 2.88
CA ILE A 68 16.34 5.88 3.85
C ILE A 68 17.49 4.93 3.51
N GLY A 69 18.12 5.09 2.34
CA GLY A 69 19.22 4.26 1.87
C GLY A 69 18.82 2.80 1.58
N HIS A 70 17.58 2.57 1.15
CA HIS A 70 17.05 1.23 0.91
C HIS A 70 16.94 0.93 -0.59
N VAL A 71 17.45 -0.24 -0.99
CA VAL A 71 17.22 -0.79 -2.32
C VAL A 71 16.17 -1.89 -2.17
N LEU A 72 15.03 -1.71 -2.84
CA LEU A 72 13.92 -2.66 -2.78
C LEU A 72 14.35 -4.06 -3.23
N ARG A 73 13.77 -5.06 -2.57
CA ARG A 73 13.92 -6.47 -2.92
C ARG A 73 12.56 -7.06 -3.27
N PRO A 74 12.51 -8.12 -4.10
CA PRO A 74 11.27 -8.85 -4.33
C PRO A 74 10.60 -9.23 -3.00
N LEU A 75 9.29 -8.96 -2.94
CA LEU A 75 8.41 -9.22 -1.79
C LEU A 75 8.61 -8.33 -0.55
N ASP A 76 9.47 -7.30 -0.59
CA ASP A 76 9.47 -6.28 0.47
C ASP A 76 8.05 -5.70 0.65
N ILE A 77 7.60 -5.60 1.90
CA ILE A 77 6.29 -5.01 2.24
C ILE A 77 6.48 -3.51 2.36
N VAL A 78 6.09 -2.77 1.33
CA VAL A 78 6.12 -1.31 1.36
C VAL A 78 4.97 -0.78 2.21
N VAL A 79 5.32 -0.18 3.35
CA VAL A 79 4.38 0.44 4.28
C VAL A 79 4.35 1.95 4.03
N VAL A 80 3.27 2.40 3.39
CA VAL A 80 3.06 3.82 3.08
C VAL A 80 2.53 4.54 4.32
N ASN A 81 3.37 5.36 4.95
CA ASN A 81 3.03 6.08 6.18
C ASN A 81 2.55 7.49 5.85
N THR A 82 1.26 7.74 6.01
CA THR A 82 0.61 9.03 5.69
C THR A 82 0.07 9.73 6.94
N ALA A 83 -0.39 10.98 6.78
CA ALA A 83 -0.97 11.75 7.88
C ALA A 83 -2.28 11.15 8.45
N ALA A 84 -2.98 10.29 7.69
CA ALA A 84 -4.25 9.67 8.10
C ALA A 84 -4.15 8.97 9.46
N GLY A 85 -3.04 8.26 9.72
CA GLY A 85 -2.87 7.52 10.97
C GLY A 85 -2.95 8.39 12.22
N ALA A 86 -2.50 9.65 12.15
CA ALA A 86 -2.58 10.62 13.25
C ALA A 86 -3.98 11.24 13.41
N ARG A 87 -4.88 11.02 12.44
CA ARG A 87 -6.26 11.54 12.42
C ARG A 87 -7.28 10.49 12.83
N PHE A 88 -6.87 9.28 13.18
CA PHE A 88 -7.79 8.22 13.59
C PHE A 88 -8.70 8.68 14.74
N GLY A 89 -10.01 8.53 14.56
CA GLY A 89 -11.04 8.96 15.52
C GLY A 89 -11.45 10.44 15.43
N GLN A 90 -10.89 11.21 14.50
CA GLN A 90 -11.28 12.60 14.23
C GLN A 90 -12.25 12.68 13.04
N ASP A 91 -13.09 13.72 13.00
CA ASP A 91 -14.13 13.90 11.98
C ASP A 91 -13.57 13.93 10.54
N ASN A 92 -12.35 14.45 10.37
CA ASN A 92 -11.69 14.54 9.09
C ASN A 92 -10.82 13.32 8.72
N TYR A 93 -10.86 12.23 9.49
CA TYR A 93 -10.01 11.04 9.26
C TYR A 93 -10.02 10.54 7.81
N VAL A 94 -11.20 10.40 7.22
CA VAL A 94 -11.38 9.85 5.86
C VAL A 94 -10.81 10.78 4.78
N ALA A 95 -10.81 12.09 5.03
CA ALA A 95 -10.34 13.09 4.09
C ALA A 95 -8.84 13.40 4.23
N SER A 96 -8.17 12.85 5.25
CA SER A 96 -6.76 13.12 5.51
C SER A 96 -5.84 12.10 4.86
N ALA A 97 -4.68 12.58 4.41
CA ALA A 97 -3.58 11.91 3.69
C ALA A 97 -3.47 12.18 2.19
N CYS A 98 -2.24 12.03 1.71
CA CYS A 98 -1.92 11.80 0.31
C CYS A 98 -2.35 10.39 -0.15
N GLY A 99 -2.47 10.21 -1.46
CA GLY A 99 -2.68 8.93 -2.13
C GLY A 99 -1.50 8.53 -3.02
N MET A 100 -1.36 7.23 -3.29
CA MET A 100 -0.34 6.74 -4.24
C MET A 100 -0.84 6.89 -5.67
N GLY A 101 -0.10 7.65 -6.48
CA GLY A 101 -0.39 7.78 -7.91
C GLY A 101 0.01 6.54 -8.71
N TYR A 102 -0.54 6.42 -9.92
CA TYR A 102 -0.20 5.34 -10.84
C TYR A 102 1.32 5.21 -11.07
N SER A 103 2.02 6.34 -11.27
CA SER A 103 3.47 6.33 -11.50
C SER A 103 4.24 5.78 -10.30
N ALA A 104 3.87 6.18 -9.08
CA ALA A 104 4.49 5.65 -7.85
C ALA A 104 4.24 4.14 -7.70
N THR A 105 2.98 3.70 -7.89
CA THR A 105 2.63 2.28 -7.82
C THR A 105 3.42 1.45 -8.83
N MET A 106 3.50 1.90 -10.09
CA MET A 106 4.25 1.18 -11.13
C MET A 106 5.75 1.17 -10.89
N ALA A 107 6.33 2.26 -10.36
CA ALA A 107 7.74 2.31 -9.99
C ALA A 107 8.06 1.27 -8.91
N LEU A 108 7.25 1.20 -7.84
CA LEU A 108 7.44 0.22 -6.75
C LEU A 108 7.29 -1.24 -7.23
N LEU A 109 6.35 -1.51 -8.14
CA LEU A 109 6.13 -2.85 -8.70
C LEU A 109 7.23 -3.28 -9.68
N SER A 110 7.90 -2.33 -10.34
CA SER A 110 8.91 -2.61 -11.37
C SER A 110 10.36 -2.53 -10.85
N ALA A 111 10.56 -2.10 -9.61
CA ALA A 111 11.88 -1.90 -9.00
C ALA A 111 12.57 -3.20 -8.57
N ALA A 112 11.95 -4.36 -8.77
CA ALA A 112 12.41 -5.67 -8.33
C ALA A 112 12.33 -6.73 -9.46
#